data_AF-A0A0C2CKN1-F1
#
_entry.id   AF-A0A0C2CKN1-F1
#
_cell.length_a   1.000
_cell.length_b   1.000
_cell.length_c   1.000
_cell.angle_alpha   90.00
_cell.angle_beta   90.00
_cell.angle_gamma   90.00
#
_symmetry.space_group_name_H-M   'P 1'
#
loop_
_entity.id
_entity.type
_entity.pdbx_description
1 polymer ?
#
loop_
_entity_poly.entity_id
_entity_poly.type
_entity_poly.pdbx_seq_one_letter_code
_entity_poly.pdbx_strand_id
1 'polypeptide(L)'
;YFKKWINIKKSHCEHSGTFAKGLKDLLKIYKLEHSGRLHSGIDDVKTICTITSAIGKEGYIYRINGSTSDEIIRRRVFKNVTVQ
;
A
#
# COMPACT_ATOMS: atom_id res chain seq x y z
N TYR A 1 8.32 0.01 -18.24
CA TYR A 1 7.38 0.40 -17.18
C TYR A 1 6.99 -0.84 -16.35
N PHE A 2 6.30 -0.71 -15.21
CA PHE A 2 5.87 -1.82 -14.32
C PHE A 2 6.97 -2.72 -13.71
N LYS A 3 8.20 -2.21 -13.55
CA LYS A 3 9.29 -2.95 -12.86
C LYS A 3 9.54 -2.49 -11.43
N LYS A 4 9.12 -1.26 -11.12
CA LYS A 4 9.31 -0.58 -9.84
C LYS A 4 8.10 0.33 -9.58
N TRP A 5 7.69 0.45 -8.33
CA TRP A 5 6.56 1.28 -7.90
C TRP A 5 6.68 1.68 -6.43
N ILE A 6 5.82 2.61 -6.01
CA ILE A 6 5.61 2.96 -4.61
C ILE A 6 4.45 2.13 -4.09
N ASN A 7 4.70 1.31 -3.08
CA ASN A 7 3.66 0.56 -2.38
C ASN A 7 3.22 1.35 -1.15
N ILE A 8 2.01 1.90 -1.17
CA ILE A 8 1.49 2.76 -0.10
C ILE A 8 1.39 2.03 1.25
N LYS A 9 1.11 0.72 1.27
CA LYS A 9 1.09 -0.04 2.54
C LYS A 9 2.48 -0.18 3.15
N LYS A 10 3.50 -0.40 2.31
CA LYS A 10 4.90 -0.42 2.78
C LYS A 10 5.29 0.97 3.27
N SER A 11 4.95 2.03 2.54
CA SER A 11 5.21 3.42 2.95
C SER A 11 4.57 3.75 4.29
N HIS A 12 3.31 3.37 4.50
CA HIS A 12 2.66 3.50 5.81
C HIS A 12 3.43 2.74 6.90
N CYS A 13 3.76 1.47 6.66
CA CYS A 13 4.50 0.65 7.62
C CYS A 13 5.87 1.22 7.98
N GLU A 14 6.58 1.80 7.01
CA GLU A 14 7.86 2.47 7.23
C GLU A 14 7.69 3.77 8.03
N HIS A 15 6.55 4.46 7.88
CA HIS A 15 6.25 5.69 8.62
C HIS A 15 5.77 5.43 10.06
N SER A 16 4.82 4.50 10.23
CA SER A 16 4.11 4.27 11.50
C SER A 16 4.60 3.07 12.31
N GLY A 17 5.42 2.20 11.71
CA GLY A 17 5.80 0.91 12.30
C GLY A 17 4.72 -0.17 12.27
N THR A 18 3.55 0.09 11.66
CA THR A 18 2.40 -0.82 11.63
C THR A 18 1.98 -1.18 10.21
N PHE A 19 1.59 -2.45 9.98
CA PHE A 19 1.18 -2.90 8.65
C PHE A 19 -0.35 -2.92 8.51
N ALA A 20 -0.89 -2.06 7.65
CA ALA A 20 -2.31 -2.03 7.36
C ALA A 20 -2.77 -3.28 6.58
N LYS A 21 -3.94 -3.81 6.94
CA LYS A 21 -4.52 -5.00 6.29
C LYS A 21 -4.90 -4.71 4.83
N GLY A 22 -5.35 -3.49 4.54
CA GLY A 22 -5.78 -3.08 3.20
C GLY A 22 -6.21 -1.62 3.14
N LEU A 23 -6.86 -1.24 2.04
CA LEU A 23 -7.23 0.15 1.75
C LEU A 23 -8.21 0.73 2.78
N LYS A 24 -9.23 -0.04 3.19
CA LYS A 24 -10.19 0.38 4.24
C LYS A 24 -9.53 0.61 5.60
N ASP A 25 -8.51 -0.19 5.91
CA ASP A 25 -7.78 -0.08 7.18
C ASP A 25 -6.96 1.22 7.21
N LEU A 26 -6.29 1.54 6.09
CA LEU A 26 -5.62 2.84 5.93
C LEU A 26 -6.59 4.00 6.06
N LEU A 27 -7.77 3.96 5.42
CA LEU A 27 -8.78 4.99 5.59
C LEU A 27 -9.16 5.21 7.06
N LYS A 28 -9.36 4.11 7.80
CA LYS A 28 -9.67 4.18 9.24
C LYS A 28 -8.51 4.81 10.05
N ILE A 29 -7.27 4.40 9.79
CA ILE A 29 -6.08 4.90 10.48
C ILE A 29 -5.92 6.41 10.30
N TYR A 30 -6.05 6.89 9.06
CA TYR A 30 -5.94 8.32 8.73
C TYR A 30 -7.23 9.11 8.94
N LYS A 31 -8.28 8.46 9.50
CA LYS A 31 -9.60 9.06 9.74
C LYS A 31 -10.20 9.72 8.48
N LEU A 32 -10.05 9.05 7.34
CA LEU A 32 -10.53 9.48 6.03
C LEU A 32 -11.81 8.73 5.66
N GLU A 33 -12.73 9.42 5.02
CA GLU A 33 -13.94 8.80 4.48
C GLU A 33 -13.66 8.15 3.11
N HIS A 34 -14.22 6.95 2.92
CA HIS A 34 -14.25 6.34 1.59
C HIS A 34 -15.28 7.08 0.74
N SER A 35 -14.86 7.61 -0.41
CA SER A 35 -15.77 8.19 -1.40
C SER A 35 -15.99 7.20 -2.55
N GLY A 36 -17.24 7.00 -2.95
CA GLY A 36 -17.60 6.21 -4.14
C GLY A 36 -17.82 4.73 -3.89
N ARG A 37 -17.76 3.93 -4.97
CA ARG A 37 -18.12 2.51 -4.96
C ARG A 37 -16.90 1.64 -4.71
N LEU A 38 -17.02 0.73 -3.75
CA LEU A 38 -15.98 -0.27 -3.49
C LEU A 38 -15.72 -1.13 -4.76
N HIS A 39 -14.44 -1.33 -5.09
CA HIS A 39 -13.97 -2.05 -6.28
C HIS A 39 -14.25 -1.34 -7.62
N SER A 40 -14.54 -0.04 -7.59
CA SER A 40 -14.49 0.83 -8.75
C SER A 40 -13.07 1.34 -8.92
N GLY A 41 -12.41 1.00 -10.03
CA GLY A 41 -11.00 1.36 -10.23
C GLY A 41 -10.73 2.87 -10.11
N ILE A 42 -11.67 3.72 -10.54
CA ILE A 42 -11.53 5.18 -10.40
C ILE A 42 -11.65 5.66 -8.95
N ASP A 43 -12.53 5.05 -8.16
CA ASP A 43 -12.73 5.43 -6.76
C ASP A 43 -11.60 4.88 -5.88
N ASP A 44 -11.07 3.70 -6.22
CA ASP A 44 -9.86 3.15 -5.60
C ASP A 44 -8.66 4.08 -5.83
N VAL A 45 -8.49 4.61 -7.05
CA VAL A 45 -7.43 5.60 -7.34
C VAL A 45 -7.59 6.86 -6.50
N LYS A 46 -8.80 7.44 -6.42
CA LYS A 46 -9.06 8.62 -5.59
C LYS A 46 -8.73 8.35 -4.13
N THR A 47 -9.14 7.20 -3.61
CA THR A 47 -8.86 6.77 -2.24
C THR A 47 -7.36 6.67 -1.98
N ILE A 48 -6.63 6.03 -2.90
CA ILE A 48 -5.17 5.90 -2.82
C ILE A 48 -4.51 7.28 -2.84
N CYS A 49 -4.94 8.21 -3.70
CA CYS A 49 -4.42 9.58 -3.76
C CYS A 49 -4.64 10.34 -2.44
N THR A 50 -5.83 10.22 -1.83
CA THR A 50 -6.14 10.87 -0.55
C THR A 50 -5.26 10.34 0.57
N ILE A 51 -5.11 9.01 0.68
CA ILE A 51 -4.22 8.38 1.67
C ILE A 51 -2.76 8.79 1.44
N THR A 52 -2.32 8.79 0.18
CA THR A 52 -0.96 9.22 -0.19
C THR A 52 -0.70 10.66 0.25
N SER A 53 -1.68 11.53 0.06
CA SER A 53 -1.59 12.93 0.49
C SER A 53 -1.56 13.05 2.02
N ALA A 54 -2.33 12.24 2.75
CA ALA A 54 -2.35 12.25 4.21
C ALA A 54 -0.99 11.86 4.80
N ILE A 55 -0.44 10.72 4.34
CA ILE A 55 0.90 10.24 4.75
C ILE A 55 1.98 11.29 4.42
N GLY A 56 1.93 11.91 3.24
CA GLY A 56 2.88 12.96 2.87
C GLY A 56 2.79 14.21 3.77
N LYS A 57 1.58 14.59 4.20
CA LYS A 57 1.35 15.71 5.13
C LYS A 57 1.87 15.44 6.54
N GLU A 58 1.97 14.17 6.94
CA GLU A 58 2.61 13.75 8.21
C GLU A 58 4.15 13.76 8.12
N GLY A 59 4.72 14.13 6.97
CA GLY A 59 6.16 14.30 6.77
C GLY A 59 6.87 13.10 6.15
N TYR A 60 6.14 12.08 5.70
CA TYR A 60 6.75 10.93 5.05
C TYR A 60 7.26 11.26 3.64
N ILE A 61 8.53 10.96 3.38
CA ILE A 61 9.17 11.16 2.07
C ILE A 61 9.10 9.85 1.26
N TYR A 62 8.35 9.90 0.16
CA TYR A 62 8.16 8.74 -0.70
C TYR A 62 9.41 8.35 -1.48
N ARG A 63 9.65 7.04 -1.57
CA ARG A 63 10.64 6.42 -2.45
C ARG A 63 10.12 5.11 -3.00
N ILE A 64 10.74 4.63 -4.09
CA ILE A 64 10.45 3.31 -4.64
C ILE A 64 10.75 2.25 -3.59
N ASN A 65 9.74 1.48 -3.20
CA ASN A 65 9.84 0.40 -2.22
C ASN A 65 9.12 -0.89 -2.68
N GLY A 66 8.70 -0.95 -3.94
CA GLY A 66 8.19 -2.16 -4.60
C GLY A 66 8.90 -2.41 -5.92
N SER A 67 9.20 -3.67 -6.21
CA SER A 67 9.79 -4.09 -7.47
C SER A 67 9.30 -5.48 -7.89
N THR A 68 9.36 -5.80 -9.20
CA THR A 68 9.05 -7.15 -9.68
C THR A 68 10.01 -8.19 -9.09
N SER A 69 11.26 -7.81 -8.80
CA SER A 69 12.25 -8.69 -8.18
C SER A 69 11.83 -9.08 -6.77
N ASP A 70 11.23 -8.17 -6.00
CA ASP A 70 10.71 -8.45 -4.65
C ASP A 70 9.67 -9.57 -4.69
N GLU A 71 8.76 -9.53 -5.67
CA GLU A 71 7.73 -10.56 -5.83
C GLU A 71 8.31 -11.91 -6.23
N ILE A 72 9.31 -11.93 -7.10
CA ILE A 72 10.00 -13.15 -7.53
C ILE A 72 10.71 -13.79 -6.33
N ILE A 73 11.41 -12.99 -5.51
CA ILE A 73 12.06 -13.48 -4.29
C ILE A 73 11.02 -14.03 -3.32
N ARG A 74 9.92 -13.30 -3.08
CA ARG A 74 8.82 -13.77 -2.22
C ARG A 74 8.28 -15.11 -2.71
N ARG A 75 7.91 -15.22 -3.98
CA ARG A 75 7.39 -16.47 -4.57
C ARG A 75 8.39 -17.62 -4.48
N ARG A 76 9.70 -17.35 -4.59
CA ARG A 76 10.74 -18.37 -4.46
C ARG A 76 10.88 -18.86 -3.01
N VAL A 77 10.87 -17.96 -2.04
CA VAL A 77 10.95 -18.30 -0.60
C VAL A 77 9.72 -19.09 -0.17
N PHE A 78 8.52 -18.69 -0.61
CA PHE A 78 7.26 -19.35 -0.23
C PHE A 78 6.86 -20.54 -1.10
N LYS A 79 7.59 -20.84 -2.18
CA LYS A 79 7.28 -21.99 -3.07
C LYS A 79 7.39 -23.35 -2.39
N ASN A 80 8.20 -23.43 -1.33
CA ASN A 80 8.46 -24.64 -0.56
C ASN A 80 7.87 -24.58 0.86
N VAL A 81 6.99 -23.61 1.13
CA VAL A 81 6.34 -23.46 2.42
C VAL A 81 4.89 -23.91 2.26
N THR A 82 4.56 -25.06 2.83
CA THR A 82 3.16 -25.46 3.01
C THR A 82 2.54 -24.53 4.05
N VAL A 83 1.62 -23.69 3.62
CA VAL A 83 0.79 -22.89 4.53
C VAL A 83 -0.32 -23.83 5.02
N GLN A 84 -0.43 -24.01 6.34
CA GLN A 84 -1.53 -24.76 6.97
C GLN A 84 -2.88 -24.10 6.70
#